data_AF-W2QI39-F1
#
_entry.id   AF-W2QI39-F1
#
_cell.length_a   1.000
_cell.length_b   1.000
_cell.length_c   1.000
_cell.angle_alpha   90.00
_cell.angle_beta   90.00
_cell.angle_gamma   90.00
#
_symmetry.space_group_name_H-M   'P 1'
#
loop_
_entity.id
_entity.type
_entity.pdbx_description
1 polymer ?
#
loop_
_entity_poly.entity_id
_entity_poly.type
_entity_poly.pdbx_seq_one_letter_code
_entity_poly.pdbx_strand_id
1 'polypeptide(L)'
;MATTWHLLTDGKRTQKLIPSTVNTHIRPLQKLSDDLLVIDRRSEDNARSGVMGNKLALRTVYVLFRVAEADGTQTLAMKTINLPLVKKLLRADEQWCEIFYWIRISPDGSVRTSTGEYATVTEFGGSNTYTRDEIAKAWLGELVFLAIRWESLAVAPTLLKF
;
A
#
# COMPACT_ATOMS: atom_id res chain seq x y z
N MET A 1 6.83 2.94 12.69
CA MET A 1 6.59 3.71 11.43
C MET A 1 7.79 3.72 10.46
N ALA A 2 9.04 3.87 10.92
CA ALA A 2 10.21 3.92 10.02
C ALA A 2 10.36 2.68 9.11
N THR A 3 10.19 1.47 9.64
CA THR A 3 10.22 0.23 8.85
C THR A 3 9.13 0.20 7.78
N THR A 4 7.89 0.56 8.14
CA THR A 4 6.77 0.68 7.19
C THR A 4 7.09 1.64 6.05
N TRP A 5 7.66 2.82 6.38
CA TRP A 5 8.06 3.80 5.37
C TRP A 5 9.07 3.19 4.39
N HIS A 6 10.16 2.59 4.88
CA HIS A 6 11.16 1.97 4.01
C HIS A 6 10.61 0.83 3.16
N LEU A 7 9.65 0.06 3.68
CA LEU A 7 9.01 -1.01 2.90
C LEU A 7 8.24 -0.46 1.71
N LEU A 8 7.57 0.68 1.85
CA LEU A 8 6.66 1.24 0.85
C LEU A 8 7.32 2.22 -0.13
N THR A 9 8.55 2.64 0.16
CA THR A 9 9.33 3.57 -0.69
C THR A 9 10.36 2.88 -1.57
N ASP A 10 10.64 1.59 -1.36
CA ASP A 10 11.62 0.81 -2.11
C ASP A 10 10.93 -0.31 -2.89
N GLY A 11 11.12 -0.37 -4.21
CA GLY A 11 10.40 -1.34 -5.04
C GLY A 11 10.68 -2.80 -4.72
N LYS A 12 11.92 -3.15 -4.36
CA LYS A 12 12.28 -4.54 -4.01
C LYS A 12 11.62 -4.94 -2.69
N ARG A 13 11.49 -4.00 -1.75
CA ARG A 13 10.80 -4.22 -0.46
C ARG A 13 9.29 -4.23 -0.64
N THR A 14 8.73 -3.31 -1.41
CA THR A 14 7.29 -3.27 -1.74
C THR A 14 6.86 -4.59 -2.36
N GLN A 15 7.63 -5.15 -3.29
CA GLN A 15 7.32 -6.44 -3.92
C GLN A 15 7.15 -7.59 -2.91
N LYS A 16 7.80 -7.54 -1.74
CA LYS A 16 7.64 -8.56 -0.68
C LYS A 16 6.26 -8.51 0.00
N LEU A 17 5.57 -7.37 -0.08
CA LEU A 17 4.21 -7.20 0.42
C LEU A 17 3.16 -7.69 -0.58
N ILE A 18 3.51 -7.73 -1.87
CA ILE A 18 2.60 -8.02 -2.98
C ILE A 18 2.56 -9.54 -3.27
N PRO A 19 1.40 -10.12 -3.65
CA PRO A 19 1.34 -11.53 -4.05
C PRO A 19 2.33 -11.88 -5.16
N SER A 20 2.85 -13.11 -5.17
CA SER A 20 3.84 -13.55 -6.16
C SER A 20 3.33 -13.56 -7.60
N THR A 21 2.01 -13.61 -7.80
CA THR A 21 1.38 -13.51 -9.13
C THR A 21 1.37 -12.08 -9.68
N VAL A 22 1.60 -11.09 -8.82
CA VAL A 22 1.54 -9.67 -9.15
C VAL A 22 2.95 -9.07 -9.10
N ASN A 23 3.43 -8.64 -10.25
CA ASN A 23 4.68 -7.89 -10.36
C ASN A 23 4.38 -6.40 -10.18
N THR A 24 4.93 -5.79 -9.13
CA THR A 24 4.73 -4.38 -8.81
C THR A 24 6.04 -3.61 -8.91
N HIS A 25 6.05 -2.62 -9.80
CA HIS A 25 7.13 -1.67 -9.96
C HIS A 25 6.68 -0.31 -9.42
N ILE A 26 7.39 0.22 -8.43
CA ILE A 26 7.22 1.60 -7.97
C ILE A 26 8.41 2.47 -8.37
N ARG A 27 8.14 3.71 -8.72
CA ARG A 27 9.14 4.72 -9.06
C ARG A 27 8.82 6.02 -8.30
N PRO A 28 9.66 6.45 -7.36
CA PRO A 28 9.57 7.80 -6.82
C PRO A 28 9.73 8.82 -7.95
N LEU A 29 8.73 9.66 -8.15
CA LEU A 29 8.75 10.75 -9.13
C LEU A 29 9.32 12.03 -8.52
N GLN A 30 8.93 12.30 -7.26
CA GLN A 30 9.33 13.51 -6.56
C GLN A 30 9.37 13.27 -5.05
N LYS A 31 10.41 13.78 -4.39
CA LYS A 31 10.47 13.89 -2.94
C LYS A 31 10.19 15.33 -2.54
N LEU A 32 9.08 15.54 -1.82
CA LEU A 32 8.66 16.86 -1.36
C LEU A 32 9.14 17.12 0.08
N SER A 33 9.23 16.07 0.90
CA SER A 33 9.88 16.10 2.22
C SER A 33 10.36 14.69 2.60
N ASP A 34 10.93 14.53 3.79
CA ASP A 34 11.26 13.20 4.34
C ASP A 34 10.02 12.34 4.63
N ASP A 35 8.85 12.97 4.70
CA ASP A 35 7.58 12.35 5.06
C ASP A 35 6.56 12.38 3.93
N LEU A 36 6.93 12.85 2.72
CA LEU A 36 6.01 13.00 1.59
C LEU A 36 6.71 12.76 0.24
N LEU A 37 6.19 11.77 -0.49
CA LEU A 37 6.70 11.29 -1.77
C LEU A 37 5.57 11.18 -2.80
N VAL A 38 5.86 11.53 -4.05
CA VAL A 38 5.00 11.19 -5.19
C VAL A 38 5.56 9.94 -5.86
N ILE A 39 4.73 8.92 -6.06
CA ILE A 39 5.12 7.61 -6.59
C ILE A 39 4.27 7.24 -7.80
N ASP A 40 4.92 6.83 -8.90
CA ASP A 40 4.28 6.10 -10.01
C ASP A 40 4.38 4.60 -9.72
N ARG A 41 3.25 3.93 -9.63
CA ARG A 41 3.15 2.48 -9.44
C ARG A 41 2.52 1.85 -10.66
N ARG A 42 3.19 0.80 -11.14
CA ARG A 42 2.68 -0.12 -12.16
C ARG A 42 2.62 -1.52 -11.58
N SER A 43 1.49 -2.18 -11.75
CA SER A 43 1.29 -3.55 -11.28
C SER A 43 0.78 -4.40 -12.43
N GLU A 44 1.41 -5.55 -12.65
CA GLU A 44 1.01 -6.54 -13.64
C GLU A 44 0.63 -7.83 -12.93
N ASP A 45 -0.60 -8.30 -13.11
CA ASP A 45 -1.10 -9.51 -12.49
C ASP A 45 -1.26 -10.62 -13.54
N ASN A 46 -0.42 -11.64 -13.43
CA ASN A 46 -0.40 -12.78 -14.35
C ASN A 46 -1.57 -13.74 -14.12
N ALA A 47 -2.25 -13.67 -12.97
CA ALA A 47 -3.37 -14.55 -12.65
C ALA A 47 -4.72 -14.05 -13.21
N ARG A 48 -4.77 -12.83 -13.79
CA ARG A 48 -6.02 -12.17 -14.19
C ARG A 48 -5.93 -11.57 -15.58
N SER A 49 -7.03 -11.67 -16.31
CA SER A 49 -7.15 -11.06 -17.64
C SER A 49 -7.55 -9.58 -17.55
N GLY A 50 -6.72 -8.74 -18.14
CA GLY A 50 -6.91 -7.32 -18.35
C GLY A 50 -7.57 -6.98 -19.68
N VAL A 51 -7.18 -5.82 -20.22
CA VAL A 51 -7.69 -5.28 -21.48
C VAL A 51 -7.24 -6.16 -22.65
N MET A 52 -8.16 -6.42 -23.58
CA MET A 52 -7.90 -7.20 -24.80
C MET A 52 -7.38 -8.64 -24.54
N GLY A 53 -7.71 -9.24 -23.40
CA GLY A 53 -7.30 -10.61 -23.07
C GLY A 53 -5.84 -10.75 -22.63
N ASN A 54 -5.10 -9.64 -22.52
CA ASN A 54 -3.74 -9.63 -21.96
C ASN A 54 -3.78 -9.82 -20.43
N LYS A 55 -2.62 -9.97 -19.79
CA LYS A 55 -2.50 -9.88 -18.33
C LYS A 55 -3.01 -8.53 -17.82
N LEU A 56 -3.56 -8.49 -16.62
CA LEU A 56 -4.06 -7.25 -16.02
C LEU A 56 -2.89 -6.32 -15.69
N ALA A 57 -2.78 -5.20 -16.41
CA ALA A 57 -1.81 -4.15 -16.13
C ALA A 57 -2.52 -2.91 -15.56
N LEU A 58 -2.08 -2.47 -14.39
CA LEU A 58 -2.65 -1.34 -13.65
C LEU A 58 -1.60 -0.27 -13.44
N ARG A 59 -2.05 0.99 -13.51
CA ARG A 59 -1.22 2.14 -13.21
C ARG A 59 -1.93 3.10 -12.27
N THR A 60 -1.18 3.63 -11.31
CA THR A 60 -1.65 4.68 -10.41
C THR A 60 -0.49 5.58 -10.00
N VAL A 61 -0.77 6.87 -9.86
CA VAL A 61 0.19 7.84 -9.33
C VAL A 61 -0.41 8.42 -8.06
N TYR A 62 0.31 8.28 -6.95
CA TYR A 62 -0.19 8.67 -5.63
C TYR A 62 0.84 9.44 -4.82
N VAL A 63 0.35 10.23 -3.86
CA VAL A 63 1.16 10.72 -2.76
C VAL A 63 1.20 9.63 -1.70
N LEU A 64 2.41 9.25 -1.30
CA LEU A 64 2.69 8.53 -0.06
C LEU A 64 3.14 9.54 0.99
N PHE A 65 2.45 9.60 2.12
CA PHE A 65 2.84 10.48 3.21
C PHE A 65 2.64 9.83 4.57
N ARG A 66 3.38 10.32 5.57
CA ARG A 66 3.19 9.95 6.97
C ARG A 66 3.04 11.19 7.85
N VAL A 67 2.25 11.06 8.90
CA VAL A 67 1.95 12.12 9.87
C VAL A 67 2.14 11.55 11.27
N ALA A 68 2.82 12.32 12.11
CA ALA A 68 2.95 12.09 13.54
C ALA A 68 2.02 13.05 14.29
N GLU A 69 1.16 12.52 15.13
CA GLU A 69 0.27 13.29 15.99
C GLU A 69 0.89 13.48 17.38
N ALA A 70 0.42 14.50 18.11
CA ALA A 70 0.97 14.89 19.41
C ALA A 70 0.74 13.82 20.51
N ASP A 71 -0.26 12.97 20.34
CA ASP A 71 -0.60 11.85 21.23
C ASP A 71 0.27 10.60 20.98
N GLY A 72 1.20 10.67 20.02
CA GLY A 72 2.04 9.54 19.62
C GLY A 72 1.44 8.69 18.50
N THR A 73 0.22 8.97 18.04
CA THR A 73 -0.38 8.32 16.87
C THR A 73 0.43 8.61 15.62
N GLN A 74 0.62 7.58 14.78
CA GLN A 74 1.34 7.65 13.52
C GLN A 74 0.44 7.13 12.40
N THR A 75 0.17 7.98 11.41
CA THR A 75 -0.63 7.61 10.24
C THR A 75 0.24 7.63 8.99
N LEU A 76 0.14 6.60 8.15
CA LEU A 76 0.69 6.60 6.80
C LEU A 76 -0.44 6.39 5.81
N ALA A 77 -0.44 7.18 4.74
CA ALA A 77 -1.49 7.13 3.74
C ALA A 77 -0.93 7.18 2.31
N MET A 78 -1.65 6.52 1.41
CA MET A 78 -1.47 6.55 -0.03
C MET A 78 -2.73 7.10 -0.65
N LYS A 79 -2.62 8.19 -1.40
CA LYS A 79 -3.78 8.79 -2.08
C LYS A 79 -3.43 9.13 -3.51
N THR A 80 -4.20 8.59 -4.46
CA THR A 80 -4.05 8.92 -5.87
C THR A 80 -4.19 10.42 -6.09
N ILE A 81 -3.29 10.98 -6.90
CA ILE A 81 -3.37 12.36 -7.37
C ILE A 81 -4.12 12.33 -8.69
N ASN A 82 -5.11 13.20 -8.85
CA ASN A 82 -5.77 13.33 -10.14
C ASN A 82 -4.81 14.01 -11.12
N LEU A 83 -4.24 13.22 -12.03
CA LEU A 83 -3.34 13.68 -13.08
C LEU A 83 -3.93 13.31 -14.45
N PRO A 84 -4.81 14.17 -15.03
CA PRO A 84 -5.47 13.89 -16.31
C PRO A 84 -4.48 13.60 -17.45
N LEU A 85 -3.29 14.23 -17.42
CA LEU A 85 -2.24 13.98 -18.41
C LEU A 85 -1.68 12.56 -18.31
N VAL A 86 -1.51 12.00 -17.10
CA VAL A 86 -1.01 10.62 -16.94
C VAL A 86 -2.04 9.61 -17.46
N LYS A 87 -3.33 9.87 -17.25
CA LYS A 87 -4.43 9.04 -17.80
C LYS A 87 -4.41 9.00 -19.34
N LYS A 88 -3.99 10.09 -20.00
CA LYS A 88 -3.82 10.13 -21.46
C LYS A 88 -2.56 9.42 -21.96
N LEU A 89 -1.61 9.15 -21.07
CA LEU A 89 -0.33 8.50 -21.36
C LEU A 89 -0.29 7.03 -20.90
N LEU A 90 -1.46 6.42 -20.69
CA LEU A 90 -1.57 4.98 -20.45
C LEU A 90 -1.17 4.23 -21.70
N ARG A 91 -0.51 3.09 -21.51
CA ARG A 91 -0.34 2.12 -22.60
C ARG A 91 -1.68 1.51 -22.97
N ALA A 92 -1.79 0.95 -24.17
CA ALA A 92 -3.04 0.37 -24.67
C ALA A 92 -3.55 -0.81 -23.80
N ASP A 93 -2.66 -1.48 -23.08
CA ASP A 93 -2.94 -2.59 -22.18
C ASP A 93 -3.10 -2.18 -20.70
N GLU A 94 -2.85 -0.90 -20.37
CA GLU A 94 -2.91 -0.40 -18.99
C GLU A 94 -4.31 0.14 -18.63
N GLN A 95 -4.76 -0.16 -17.41
CA GLN A 95 -5.91 0.48 -16.79
C GLN A 95 -5.48 1.41 -15.65
N TRP A 96 -6.14 2.57 -15.57
CA TRP A 96 -5.96 3.47 -14.43
C TRP A 96 -6.73 2.96 -13.21
N CYS A 97 -6.10 3.00 -12.05
CA CYS A 97 -6.73 2.71 -10.76
C CYS A 97 -6.54 3.88 -9.80
N GLU A 98 -7.61 4.33 -9.16
CA GLU A 98 -7.54 5.26 -8.04
C GLU A 98 -7.56 4.48 -6.74
N ILE A 99 -6.64 4.84 -5.84
CA ILE A 99 -6.48 4.24 -4.53
C ILE A 99 -6.50 5.32 -3.45
N PHE A 100 -7.07 4.96 -2.32
CA PHE A 100 -6.90 5.66 -1.07
C PHE A 100 -6.71 4.62 0.03
N TYR A 101 -5.50 4.44 0.52
CA TYR A 101 -5.19 3.47 1.59
C TYR A 101 -4.54 4.18 2.76
N TRP A 102 -4.77 3.71 3.97
CA TRP A 102 -4.11 4.22 5.16
C TRP A 102 -3.85 3.10 6.17
N ILE A 103 -2.78 3.28 6.93
CA ILE A 103 -2.43 2.53 8.13
C ILE A 103 -2.25 3.53 9.26
N ARG A 104 -2.91 3.28 10.38
CA ARG A 104 -2.80 4.07 11.61
C ARG A 104 -2.26 3.20 12.71
N ILE A 105 -1.26 3.69 13.42
CA ILE A 105 -0.65 3.03 14.57
C ILE A 105 -0.78 3.99 15.75
N SER A 106 -1.47 3.58 16.80
CA SER A 106 -1.67 4.38 18.01
C SER A 106 -1.20 3.63 19.25
N PRO A 107 -0.69 4.32 20.28
CA PRO A 107 -0.41 3.69 21.57
C PRO A 107 -1.70 3.11 22.18
N ASP A 108 -1.64 1.88 22.66
CA ASP A 108 -2.67 1.29 23.50
C ASP A 108 -2.42 1.73 24.96
N GLY A 109 -3.14 2.77 25.38
CA GLY A 109 -3.06 3.31 26.73
C GLY A 109 -3.55 2.36 27.82
N SER A 110 -4.18 1.23 27.47
CA SER A 110 -4.72 0.25 28.43
C SER A 110 -3.71 -0.83 28.85
N VAL A 111 -2.64 -1.04 28.08
CA VAL A 111 -1.65 -2.08 28.33
C VAL A 111 -0.27 -1.44 28.50
N ARG A 112 0.14 -1.26 29.76
CA ARG A 112 1.53 -0.95 30.10
C ARG A 112 2.29 -2.24 30.34
N THR A 113 3.28 -2.52 29.50
CA THR A 113 4.23 -3.60 29.80
C THR A 113 5.08 -3.24 31.02
N SER A 114 5.59 -4.23 31.73
CA SER A 114 6.46 -4.04 32.91
C SER A 114 7.77 -3.31 32.59
N THR A 115 8.13 -3.20 31.31
CA THR A 115 9.31 -2.49 30.79
C THR A 115 9.04 -1.03 30.41
N GLY A 116 7.80 -0.55 30.55
CA GLY A 116 7.41 0.81 30.16
C GLY A 116 7.12 0.98 28.67
N GLU A 117 7.10 -0.11 27.90
CA GLU A 117 6.62 -0.12 26.52
C GLU A 117 5.09 -0.14 26.48
N TYR A 118 4.51 0.58 25.52
CA TYR A 118 3.07 0.55 25.25
C TYR A 118 2.80 -0.53 24.20
N ALA A 119 1.76 -1.33 24.38
CA ALA A 119 1.21 -2.05 23.24
C ALA A 119 0.74 -1.04 22.18
N THR A 120 0.66 -1.45 20.91
CA THR A 120 0.20 -0.58 19.84
C THR A 120 -1.02 -1.18 19.17
N VAL A 121 -2.06 -0.37 18.98
CA VAL A 121 -3.18 -0.72 18.11
C VAL A 121 -2.82 -0.31 16.69
N THR A 122 -3.01 -1.22 15.74
CA THR A 122 -2.88 -0.92 14.32
C THR A 122 -4.20 -1.08 13.62
N GLU A 123 -4.60 -0.07 12.86
CA GLU A 123 -5.79 -0.10 12.01
C GLU A 123 -5.39 0.14 10.56
N PHE A 124 -6.20 -0.43 9.68
CA PHE A 124 -6.05 -0.32 8.24
C PHE A 124 -7.39 0.04 7.63
N GLY A 125 -7.35 0.87 6.60
CA GLY A 125 -8.55 1.18 5.84
C GLY A 125 -8.23 1.75 4.48
N GLY A 126 -9.29 2.02 3.73
CA GLY A 126 -9.17 2.62 2.43
C GLY A 126 -10.30 2.27 1.46
N SER A 127 -10.12 2.72 0.23
CA SER A 127 -10.99 2.46 -0.92
C SER A 127 -10.18 2.43 -2.20
N ASN A 128 -10.77 1.90 -3.25
CA ASN A 128 -10.24 1.92 -4.60
C ASN A 128 -11.40 2.04 -5.60
N THR A 129 -11.11 2.45 -6.84
CA THR A 129 -12.12 2.64 -7.88
C THR A 129 -12.19 1.49 -8.89
N TYR A 130 -11.99 0.24 -8.46
CA TYR A 130 -12.15 -0.89 -9.38
C TYR A 130 -13.62 -1.00 -9.82
N THR A 131 -13.84 -1.00 -11.14
CA THR A 131 -15.17 -1.11 -11.74
C THR A 131 -15.59 -2.56 -12.03
N ARG A 132 -14.68 -3.52 -11.87
CA ARG A 132 -14.95 -4.97 -12.00
C ARG A 132 -14.90 -5.63 -10.62
N ASP A 133 -16.01 -6.21 -10.18
CA ASP A 133 -16.15 -6.86 -8.86
C ASP A 133 -15.10 -7.96 -8.59
N GLU A 134 -14.74 -8.73 -9.62
CA GLU A 134 -13.72 -9.78 -9.55
C GLU A 134 -12.34 -9.20 -9.20
N ILE A 135 -12.04 -8.02 -9.73
CA ILE A 135 -10.80 -7.29 -9.47
C ILE A 135 -10.91 -6.61 -8.10
N ALA A 136 -12.04 -5.97 -7.78
CA ALA A 136 -12.25 -5.32 -6.49
C ALA A 136 -12.07 -6.29 -5.29
N LYS A 137 -12.65 -7.50 -5.35
CA LYS A 137 -12.52 -8.54 -4.30
C LYS A 137 -11.08 -9.02 -4.12
N ALA A 138 -10.41 -9.27 -5.24
CA ALA A 138 -9.01 -9.65 -5.27
C ALA A 138 -8.10 -8.61 -4.60
N TRP A 139 -8.32 -7.33 -4.88
CA TRP A 139 -7.55 -6.22 -4.34
C TRP A 139 -7.88 -5.89 -2.89
N LEU A 140 -9.12 -6.12 -2.45
CA LEU A 140 -9.46 -6.12 -1.02
C LEU A 140 -8.71 -7.23 -0.28
N GLY A 141 -8.58 -8.41 -0.91
CA GLY A 141 -7.71 -9.49 -0.46
C GLY A 141 -6.24 -9.05 -0.39
N GLU A 142 -5.75 -8.30 -1.39
CA GLU A 142 -4.40 -7.72 -1.33
C GLU A 142 -4.21 -6.76 -0.16
N LEU A 143 -5.20 -5.95 0.21
CA LEU A 143 -5.10 -5.08 1.38
C LEU A 143 -4.99 -5.88 2.68
N VAL A 144 -5.75 -6.97 2.81
CA VAL A 144 -5.65 -7.89 3.96
C VAL A 144 -4.30 -8.60 3.98
N PHE A 145 -3.83 -9.13 2.86
CA PHE A 145 -2.51 -9.75 2.78
C PHE A 145 -1.38 -8.76 2.98
N LEU A 146 -1.54 -7.51 2.55
CA LEU A 146 -0.58 -6.44 2.77
C LEU A 146 -0.51 -6.10 4.25
N ALA A 147 -1.64 -6.06 4.97
CA ALA A 147 -1.67 -5.90 6.42
C ALA A 147 -0.97 -7.07 7.15
N ILE A 148 -1.28 -8.32 6.78
CA ILE A 148 -0.66 -9.52 7.39
C ILE A 148 0.85 -9.57 7.11
N ARG A 149 1.27 -9.35 5.87
CA ARG A 149 2.70 -9.34 5.50
C ARG A 149 3.42 -8.13 6.08
N TRP A 150 2.74 -6.98 6.18
CA TRP A 150 3.27 -5.83 6.88
C TRP A 150 3.54 -6.18 8.34
N GLU A 151 2.61 -6.83 9.03
CA GLU A 151 2.80 -7.26 10.43
C GLU A 151 4.02 -8.17 10.55
N SER A 152 4.10 -9.20 9.68
CA SER A 152 5.24 -10.13 9.59
C SER A 152 6.59 -9.44 9.36
N LEU A 153 6.63 -8.38 8.55
CA LEU A 153 7.87 -7.74 8.10
C LEU A 153 8.25 -6.49 8.89
N ALA A 154 7.29 -5.82 9.54
CA ALA A 154 7.46 -4.52 10.19
C ALA A 154 7.29 -4.58 11.71
N VAL A 155 6.63 -5.59 12.25
CA VAL A 155 6.36 -5.74 13.70
C VAL A 155 7.10 -6.97 14.23
N ALA A 156 6.66 -8.18 13.84
CA ALA A 156 7.27 -9.47 14.21
C ALA A 156 6.66 -10.58 13.32
N PRO A 157 7.32 -11.75 13.12
CA PRO A 157 6.79 -12.80 12.25
C PRO A 157 5.42 -13.28 12.71
N THR A 158 4.39 -13.14 11.87
CA THR A 158 3.08 -13.73 12.15
C THR A 158 3.18 -15.24 11.92
N LEU A 159 3.04 -16.05 12.98
CA LEU A 159 2.95 -17.50 12.87
C LEU A 159 1.59 -17.88 12.27
N LEU A 160 1.51 -17.92 10.94
CA LEU A 160 0.40 -18.55 10.24
C LEU A 160 0.60 -20.07 10.30
N LYS A 161 -0.15 -20.73 11.17
CA LYS A 161 -0.24 -22.19 11.21
C LYS A 161 -1.28 -22.61 10.16
N PHE A 162 -0.84 -23.30 9.11
CA PHE A 162 -1.72 -23.96 8.13
C PHE A 162 -2.10 -25.36 8.63
#